data_AF-A0AAX3BAC3-F1
#
_entry.id   AF-A0AAX3BAC3-F1
#
_cell.length_a   1.000
_cell.length_b   1.000
_cell.length_c   1.000
_cell.angle_alpha   90.00
_cell.angle_beta   90.00
_cell.angle_gamma   90.00
#
_symmetry.space_group_name_H-M   'P 1'
#
loop_
_entity.id
_entity.type
_entity.pdbx_description
1 polymer ?
#
loop_
_entity_poly.entity_id
_entity_poly.type
_entity_poly.pdbx_seq_one_letter_code
_entity_poly.pdbx_strand_id
1 'polypeptide(L)' 'MSTQRAETMVQENKKLVMPTEVYSRVVGYYRPVQNWNIGKKQEFSERLTYDRAFGDVLRPSENHSC' A
#
# COMPACT_ATOMS: atom_id res chain seq x y z
N MET A 1 16.82 50.50 -23.30
CA MET A 1 15.51 49.85 -23.04
C MET A 1 15.66 48.38 -23.45
N SER A 2 16.11 47.53 -22.54
CA SER A 2 15.27 46.81 -21.56
C SER A 2 14.41 45.73 -22.23
N THR A 3 15.03 44.62 -22.59
CA THR A 3 14.30 43.36 -22.80
C THR A 3 15.14 42.24 -22.26
N GLN A 4 15.32 42.25 -20.94
CA GLN A 4 15.69 41.05 -20.20
C GLN A 4 14.51 40.10 -20.39
N ARG A 5 14.67 39.13 -21.30
CA ARG A 5 13.75 38.01 -21.43
C ARG A 5 13.64 37.42 -20.04
N ALA A 6 12.48 37.61 -19.43
CA ALA A 6 12.08 36.96 -18.21
C ALA A 6 12.04 35.46 -18.52
N GLU A 7 13.18 34.81 -18.40
CA GLU A 7 13.27 33.37 -18.18
C GLU A 7 12.68 33.16 -16.79
N THR A 8 11.35 33.11 -16.78
CA THR A 8 10.53 32.75 -15.63
C THR A 8 11.08 31.46 -15.06
N MET A 9 11.70 31.58 -13.89
CA MET A 9 12.07 30.49 -13.01
C MET A 9 10.81 29.70 -12.67
N VAL A 10 10.49 28.69 -13.48
CA VAL A 10 9.53 27.65 -13.09
C VAL A 10 10.26 26.80 -12.07
N GLN A 11 10.22 27.25 -10.80
CA GLN A 11 10.69 26.47 -9.68
C GLN A 11 9.79 25.23 -9.58
N GLU A 12 10.22 24.10 -10.15
CA GLU A 12 9.47 22.86 -10.07
C GLU A 12 9.31 22.48 -8.59
N ASN A 13 8.07 22.43 -8.12
CA ASN A 13 7.72 22.01 -6.77
C ASN A 13 8.07 20.52 -6.62
N LYS A 14 9.29 20.22 -6.18
CA LYS A 14 9.74 18.87 -5.87
C LYS A 14 8.97 18.34 -4.66
N LYS A 15 7.87 17.62 -4.92
CA LYS A 15 7.10 16.93 -3.88
C LYS A 15 7.97 15.84 -3.24
N LEU A 16 8.31 16.03 -1.97
CA LEU A 16 9.00 15.01 -1.18
C LEU A 16 7.98 13.93 -0.80
N VAL A 17 8.11 12.74 -1.37
CA VAL A 17 7.29 11.57 -1.01
C VAL A 17 8.17 10.65 -0.17
N MET A 18 7.82 10.51 1.10
CA MET A 18 8.45 9.55 2.01
C MET A 18 7.63 8.27 2.03
N PRO A 19 8.24 7.08 1.97
CA PRO A 19 7.52 5.82 2.11
C PRO A 19 6.96 5.70 3.53
N THR A 20 5.70 5.33 3.65
CA THR A 20 5.07 5.05 4.95
C THR A 20 5.35 3.61 5.35
N GLU A 21 5.71 3.39 6.61
CA GLU A 21 5.81 2.05 7.16
C GLU A 21 4.42 1.46 7.36
N VAL A 22 4.18 0.30 6.75
CA VAL A 22 2.90 -0.41 6.86
C VAL A 22 3.05 -1.53 7.88
N TYR A 23 2.16 -1.53 8.87
CA TYR A 23 2.08 -2.55 9.92
C TYR A 23 0.82 -3.39 9.76
N SER A 24 0.92 -4.68 10.08
CA SER A 24 -0.22 -5.60 10.07
C SER A 24 -0.23 -6.50 11.30
N ARG A 25 -1.43 -6.92 11.71
CA ARG A 25 -1.66 -7.73 12.92
C ARG A 25 -1.47 -9.21 12.61
N VAL A 26 -0.53 -9.85 13.31
CA VAL A 26 -0.19 -11.26 13.06
C VAL A 26 -0.91 -12.20 14.05
N VAL A 27 -0.36 -12.43 15.25
CA VAL A 27 -0.98 -13.23 16.33
C VAL A 27 -1.02 -12.39 17.61
N GLY A 28 -1.83 -11.33 17.58
CA GLY A 28 -2.03 -10.47 18.75
C GLY A 28 -1.17 -9.21 18.84
N TYR A 29 -0.13 -9.06 18.00
CA TYR A 29 0.69 -7.85 17.93
C TYR A 29 0.90 -7.36 16.48
N TYR A 30 1.35 -6.11 16.33
CA TYR A 30 1.67 -5.48 15.05
C TYR A 30 3.12 -5.71 14.66
N ARG A 31 3.36 -6.08 13.40
CA ARG A 31 4.70 -6.28 12.83
C ARG A 31 4.80 -5.52 11.49
N PRO A 32 5.93 -4.87 11.18
CA PRO A 32 6.12 -4.22 9.88
C PRO A 32 6.04 -5.26 8.76
N VAL A 33 5.23 -4.96 7.74
CA VAL A 33 4.98 -5.85 6.60
C VAL A 33 6.24 -6.06 5.76
N GLN A 34 7.12 -5.06 5.73
CA GLN A 34 8.41 -5.14 5.03
C GLN A 34 9.29 -6.31 5.53
N ASN A 35 9.14 -6.72 6.79
CA ASN A 35 9.96 -7.78 7.39
C ASN A 35 9.35 -9.19 7.21
N TRP A 36 8.26 -9.35 6.46
CA TRP A 36 7.58 -10.65 6.30
C TRP A 36 8.42 -11.63 5.47
N ASN A 37 8.56 -12.86 5.99
CA ASN A 37 9.16 -13.96 5.24
C ASN A 37 8.16 -14.55 4.22
N ILE A 38 8.64 -15.42 3.34
CA ILE A 38 7.83 -16.00 2.25
C ILE A 38 6.59 -16.72 2.80
N GLY A 39 6.76 -17.55 3.85
CA GLY A 39 5.65 -18.29 4.45
C GLY A 39 4.57 -17.39 5.06
N LYS A 40 4.94 -16.27 5.70
CA LYS A 40 3.95 -15.32 6.24
C LYS A 40 3.18 -14.56 5.17
N LYS A 41 3.81 -14.29 4.01
CA LYS A 41 3.09 -13.71 2.87
C LYS A 41 2.04 -14.69 2.34
N GLN A 42 2.41 -15.96 2.17
CA GLN A 42 1.48 -17.00 1.73
C GLN A 42 0.34 -17.19 2.74
N GLU A 43 0.66 -17.36 4.03
CA GLU A 43 -0.35 -17.48 5.10
C GLU A 43 -1.33 -16.30 5.07
N PHE A 44 -0.85 -15.07 4.86
CA PHE A 44 -1.70 -13.89 4.80
C PHE A 44 -2.60 -13.88 3.57
N SER A 45 -2.11 -14.30 2.40
CA SER A 45 -2.91 -14.42 1.17
C SER A 45 -4.05 -15.45 1.30
N GLU A 46 -3.87 -16.47 2.12
CA GLU A 46 -4.88 -17.51 2.39
C GLU A 46 -5.93 -17.07 3.44
N ARG A 47 -5.77 -15.89 4.06
CA ARG A 47 -6.73 -15.39 5.07
C ARG A 47 -8.02 -14.94 4.40
N LEU A 48 -9.16 -15.36 4.97
CA LEU A 48 -10.48 -14.92 4.56
C LEU A 48 -10.88 -13.64 5.30
N THR A 49 -11.37 -12.66 4.56
CA THR A 49 -11.97 -11.45 5.13
C THR A 49 -13.47 -11.64 5.32
N TYR A 50 -13.99 -11.06 6.40
CA TYR A 50 -15.43 -10.96 6.58
C TYR A 50 -15.96 -9.80 5.73
N ASP A 51 -16.85 -10.11 4.79
CA ASP A 51 -17.60 -9.09 4.06
C ASP A 51 -18.99 -8.96 4.68
N ARG A 52 -19.37 -7.72 5.00
CA ARG A 52 -20.67 -7.43 5.61
C ARG A 52 -21.83 -7.64 4.63
N ALA A 53 -21.57 -7.66 3.32
CA ALA A 53 -22.60 -7.84 2.30
C ALA A 53 -23.06 -9.30 2.18
N PHE A 54 -22.20 -10.26 2.54
CA PHE A 54 -22.49 -11.69 2.49
C PHE A 54 -22.39 -12.24 3.91
N GLY A 55 -23.54 -12.38 4.58
CA GLY A 55 -23.66 -12.62 6.02
C GLY A 55 -22.87 -13.79 6.61
N ASP A 56 -22.33 -14.70 5.81
CA ASP A 56 -21.54 -15.84 6.26
C ASP A 56 -20.36 -16.08 5.30
N VAL A 57 -19.13 -15.94 5.81
CA VAL A 57 -17.83 -16.38 5.24
C VAL A 57 -17.75 -16.38 3.71
N LEU A 58 -17.10 -15.35 3.15
CA LEU A 58 -16.73 -15.35 1.73
C LEU A 58 -15.81 -16.55 1.41
N ARG A 59 -16.33 -17.50 0.64
CA ARG A 59 -15.49 -18.45 -0.10
C ARG A 59 -14.87 -17.69 -1.28
N PRO A 60 -13.57 -17.89 -1.60
CA PRO A 60 -13.00 -17.25 -2.78
C PRO A 60 -13.69 -17.81 -4.03
N SER A 61 -14.45 -16.99 -4.74
CA SER A 61 -14.72 -17.26 -6.15
C SER A 61 -13.38 -17.09 -6.88
N GLU A 62 -12.89 -18.18 -7.47
CA GLU A 62 -11.67 -18.29 -8.26
C GLU A 62 -11.33 -17.02 -9.03
N ASN A 63 -10.45 -16.18 -8.47
CA ASN A 63 -9.74 -15.10 -9.16
C ASN A 63 -8.55 -14.72 -8.27
N HIS A 64 -7.63 -15.67 -8.08
CA HIS A 64 -6.32 -15.38 -7.51
C HIS A 64 -5.48 -14.66 -8.57
N SER A 65 -5.70 -13.35 -8.72
CA SER A 65 -4.74 -12.46 -9.38
C SER A 65 -4.05 -11.61 -8.33
N CYS A 66 -2.90 -12.10 -7.86
CA CYS A 66 -1.76 -11.27 -7.51
C CYS A 66 -0.64 -11.62 -8.49
#